data_AF-A0A453HBA4-F1
#
_entry.id   AF-A0A453HBA4-F1
#
_cell.length_a   1.000
_cell.length_b   1.000
_cell.length_c   1.000
_cell.angle_alpha   90.00
_cell.angle_beta   90.00
_cell.angle_gamma   90.00
#
_symmetry.space_group_name_H-M   'P 1'
#
loop_
_entity.id
_entity.type
_entity.pdbx_description
1 polymer ?
#
loop_
_entity_poly.entity_id
_entity_poly.type
_entity_poly.pdbx_seq_one_letter_code
_entity_poly.pdbx_strand_id
1 'polypeptide(L)'
;MCLLQNNAVRQDQRGTANGIATTGMSFFKAVAPVGAGILFSWAQKRHDATFFPGDQVVFLMLILVQLCGLISTFEPFLVLPPVEECR
;
A
#
# COMPACT_ATOMS: atom_id res chain seq x y z
N MET A 1 21.45 -8.53 -21.97
CA MET A 1 21.01 -7.94 -20.68
C MET A 1 19.79 -7.07 -20.98
N CYS A 2 18.58 -7.52 -20.67
CA CYS A 2 17.38 -6.70 -20.84
C CYS A 2 17.03 -6.06 -19.50
N LEU A 3 17.49 -4.83 -19.27
CA LEU A 3 16.97 -4.01 -18.17
C LEU A 3 15.52 -3.68 -18.53
N LEU A 4 14.57 -4.11 -17.69
CA LEU A 4 13.17 -3.73 -17.78
C LEU A 4 13.11 -2.20 -17.58
N GLN A 5 13.01 -1.46 -18.69
CA GLN A 5 13.00 -0.01 -18.67
C GLN A 5 11.60 0.46 -18.29
N ASN A 6 11.47 1.00 -17.08
CA ASN A 6 10.23 1.60 -16.64
C ASN A 6 9.91 2.86 -17.47
N ASN A 7 9.09 2.71 -18.52
CA ASN A 7 8.70 3.83 -19.39
C ASN A 7 7.74 4.84 -18.73
N ALA A 8 7.29 4.58 -17.50
CA ALA A 8 6.43 5.53 -16.77
C ALA A 8 7.19 6.74 -16.22
N VAL A 9 8.55 6.73 -16.22
CA VAL A 9 9.38 7.80 -15.64
C VAL A 9 10.56 8.11 -16.56
N ARG A 10 10.87 9.41 -16.70
CA ARG A 10 12.07 9.90 -17.41
C ARG A 10 13.34 9.25 -16.83
N GLN A 11 14.28 8.87 -17.70
CA GLN A 11 15.44 8.04 -17.35
C GLN A 11 16.29 8.63 -16.20
N ASP A 12 16.39 9.96 -16.12
CA ASP A 12 17.11 10.69 -15.07
C ASP A 12 16.45 10.62 -13.69
N GLN A 13 15.14 10.38 -13.62
CA GLN A 13 14.37 10.33 -12.37
C GLN A 13 14.04 8.90 -11.90
N ARG A 14 14.42 7.86 -12.66
CA ARG A 14 14.13 6.46 -12.31
C ARG A 14 14.80 6.01 -11.01
N GLY A 15 16.03 6.47 -10.76
CA GLY A 15 16.75 6.15 -9.52
C GLY A 15 16.03 6.67 -8.28
N THR A 16 15.57 7.93 -8.33
CA THR A 16 14.82 8.57 -7.25
C THR A 16 13.44 7.94 -7.07
N ALA A 17 12.70 7.71 -8.17
CA ALA A 17 11.37 7.10 -8.11
C ALA A 17 11.41 5.68 -7.51
N ASN A 18 12.35 4.85 -7.97
CA ASN A 18 12.54 3.50 -7.43
C ASN A 18 13.02 3.53 -5.97
N GLY A 19 13.87 4.50 -5.61
CA GLY A 19 14.35 4.70 -4.24
C GLY A 19 13.21 5.06 -3.26
N ILE A 20 12.32 5.97 -3.65
CA ILE A 20 11.14 6.35 -2.85
C ILE A 20 10.20 5.16 -2.69
N ALA A 21 9.88 4.46 -3.79
CA ALA A 21 9.03 3.28 -3.74
C ALA A 21 9.61 2.19 -2.82
N THR A 22 10.92 1.95 -2.91
CA THR A 22 11.62 0.94 -2.09
C THR A 22 11.66 1.34 -0.62
N THR A 23 11.85 2.61 -0.32
CA THR A 23 11.86 3.15 1.06
C THR A 23 10.47 3.05 1.69
N GLY A 24 9.43 3.42 0.94
CA GLY A 24 8.05 3.25 1.39
C GLY A 24 7.72 1.79 1.64
N MET A 25 8.06 0.90 0.70
CA MET A 25 7.83 -0.54 0.84
C MET A 25 8.52 -1.12 2.08
N SER A 26 9.79 -0.79 2.32
CA SER A 26 10.54 -1.31 3.47
C SER A 26 10.00 -0.79 4.80
N PHE A 27 9.59 0.48 4.85
CA PHE A 27 8.96 1.07 6.02
C PHE A 27 7.66 0.35 6.39
N PHE A 28 6.75 0.16 5.42
CA PHE A 28 5.51 -0.58 5.68
C PHE A 28 5.79 -2.02 6.08
N LYS A 29 6.80 -2.68 5.51
CA LYS A 29 7.19 -4.04 5.93
C LYS A 29 7.74 -4.09 7.36
N ALA A 30 8.38 -3.03 7.85
CA ALA A 30 8.87 -2.96 9.22
C ALA A 30 7.75 -2.70 10.23
N VAL A 31 6.78 -1.84 9.89
CA VAL A 31 5.70 -1.41 10.80
C VAL A 31 4.49 -2.34 10.76
N ALA A 32 4.19 -2.96 9.62
CA ALA A 32 3.01 -3.82 9.45
C ALA A 32 2.95 -5.00 10.43
N PRO A 33 4.04 -5.72 10.75
CA PRO A 33 3.99 -6.82 11.73
C PRO A 33 3.57 -6.35 13.13
N VAL A 34 4.02 -5.16 13.55
CA VAL A 34 3.65 -4.57 14.84
C VAL A 34 2.17 -4.19 14.86
N GLY A 35 1.70 -3.51 13.81
CA GLY A 35 0.29 -3.16 13.67
C GLY A 35 -0.63 -4.39 13.64
N ALA A 36 -0.23 -5.41 12.88
CA ALA A 36 -0.94 -6.69 12.80
C ALA A 36 -0.98 -7.41 14.16
N GLY A 37 0.13 -7.40 14.93
CA GLY A 37 0.18 -7.99 16.26
C GLY A 37 -0.76 -7.31 17.27
N ILE A 38 -0.81 -5.97 17.27
CA ILE A 38 -1.73 -5.20 18.12
C ILE A 38 -3.19 -5.52 17.76
N LEU A 39 -3.51 -5.48 16.46
CA LEU A 39 -4.86 -5.77 15.98
C LEU A 39 -5.29 -7.21 16.30
N PHE A 40 -4.38 -8.17 16.14
CA PHE A 40 -4.63 -9.57 16.44
C PHE A 40 -4.82 -9.83 17.94
N SER A 41 -4.02 -9.18 18.79
CA SER A 41 -4.20 -9.24 20.25
C SER A 41 -5.56 -8.66 20.66
N TRP A 42 -5.98 -7.56 20.04
CA TRP A 42 -7.30 -6.98 20.26
C TRP A 42 -8.43 -7.90 19.78
N ALA A 43 -8.27 -8.52 18.60
CA ALA A 43 -9.20 -9.51 18.06
C ALA A 43 -9.40 -10.69 19.02
N GLN A 44 -8.30 -11.26 19.53
CA GLN A 44 -8.35 -12.35 20.52
C GLN A 44 -9.09 -11.96 21.80
N LYS A 45 -8.90 -10.72 22.28
CA LYS A 45 -9.59 -10.23 23.48
C LYS A 45 -11.11 -10.07 23.27
N ARG A 46 -11.57 -10.02 22.02
CA ARG A 46 -12.95 -9.70 21.64
C ARG A 46 -13.76 -10.92 21.16
N HIS A 47 -13.30 -12.14 21.46
CA HIS A 47 -14.01 -13.36 21.07
C HIS A 47 -15.43 -13.45 21.65
N ASP A 48 -15.69 -12.87 22.83
CA ASP A 48 -16.98 -12.93 23.50
C ASP A 48 -17.98 -11.84 23.06
N ALA A 49 -17.64 -11.01 22.06
CA ALA A 49 -18.51 -9.94 21.59
C ALA A 49 -19.58 -10.44 20.61
N THR A 50 -20.83 -9.96 20.77
CA THR A 50 -21.96 -10.34 19.90
C THR A 50 -21.89 -9.74 18.49
N PHE A 51 -21.03 -8.73 18.26
CA PHE A 51 -20.91 -8.04 16.98
C PHE A 51 -19.43 -8.01 16.53
N PHE A 52 -19.14 -8.70 15.42
CA PHE A 52 -17.78 -9.00 14.90
C PHE A 52 -16.83 -9.59 15.96
N PRO A 53 -17.02 -10.85 16.37
CA PRO A 53 -16.14 -11.53 17.31
C PRO A 53 -14.80 -11.93 16.67
N GLY A 54 -13.74 -11.91 17.47
CA GLY A 54 -12.50 -12.59 17.11
C GLY A 54 -11.85 -12.09 15.81
N ASP A 55 -11.53 -13.03 14.92
CA ASP A 55 -10.83 -12.80 13.65
C ASP A 55 -11.62 -11.96 12.64
N GLN A 56 -12.94 -11.89 12.78
CA GLN A 56 -13.82 -11.17 11.87
C GLN A 56 -13.50 -9.66 11.81
N VAL A 57 -13.00 -9.07 12.91
CA VAL A 57 -12.54 -7.67 12.91
C VAL A 57 -11.24 -7.48 12.15
N VAL A 58 -10.38 -8.50 12.09
CA VAL A 58 -9.11 -8.45 11.35
C VAL A 58 -9.42 -8.39 9.86
N PHE A 59 -10.33 -9.26 9.40
CA PHE A 59 -10.81 -9.24 8.01
C PHE A 59 -11.47 -7.91 7.64
N LEU A 60 -12.30 -7.34 8.53
CA LEU A 60 -12.89 -6.02 8.30
C LEU A 60 -11.82 -4.94 8.11
N MET A 61 -10.81 -4.91 8.98
CA MET A 61 -9.71 -3.95 8.88
C MET A 61 -8.89 -4.13 7.59
N LEU A 62 -8.64 -5.38 7.19
CA LEU A 62 -7.97 -5.67 5.91
C LEU A 62 -8.81 -5.19 4.72
N ILE A 63 -10.13 -5.37 4.75
CA ILE A 63 -11.03 -4.87 3.71
C ILE A 63 -11.02 -3.34 3.67
N LEU A 64 -11.00 -2.65 4.82
CA LEU A 64 -10.91 -1.19 4.87
C LEU A 64 -9.59 -0.67 4.27
N VAL A 65 -8.45 -1.28 4.64
CA VAL A 65 -7.15 -0.93 4.07
C VAL A 65 -7.11 -1.20 2.56
N GLN A 66 -7.67 -2.33 2.12
CA GLN A 66 -7.76 -2.67 0.70
C GLN A 66 -8.67 -1.71 -0.07
N LEU A 67 -9.77 -1.28 0.54
CA LEU A 67 -10.69 -0.30 -0.04
C LEU A 67 -10.01 1.07 -0.18
N CYS A 68 -9.27 1.52 0.84
CA CYS A 68 -8.45 2.74 0.74
C CYS A 68 -7.40 2.64 -0.37
N GLY A 69 -6.72 1.49 -0.50
CA GLY A 69 -5.78 1.23 -1.59
C GLY A 69 -6.45 1.24 -2.97
N LEU A 70 -7.65 0.65 -3.07
CA LEU A 70 -8.44 0.66 -4.30
C LEU A 70 -8.86 2.08 -4.67
N ILE A 71 -9.36 2.86 -3.70
CA ILE A 71 -9.71 4.28 -3.87
C ILE A 71 -8.49 5.09 -4.34
N SER A 72 -7.30 4.78 -3.83
CA SER A 72 -6.05 5.44 -4.24
C SER A 72 -5.62 5.10 -5.67
N THR A 73 -6.22 4.07 -6.29
CA THR A 73 -5.90 3.66 -7.68
C THR A 73 -6.73 4.43 -8.72
N PHE A 74 -7.76 5.17 -8.31
CA PHE A 74 -8.59 5.92 -9.26
C PHE A 74 -7.84 7.16 -9.79
N GLU A 75 -8.18 7.54 -11.03
CA GLU A 75 -7.59 8.67 -11.76
C GLU A 75 -7.43 10.01 -11.03
N PRO A 76 -8.31 10.45 -10.10
CA PRO A 76 -8.05 11.66 -9.31
C PRO A 76 -6.74 11.63 -8.50
N PHE A 77 -6.16 10.46 -8.26
CA PHE A 77 -4.89 10.27 -7.56
C PHE A 77 -3.74 9.79 -8.46
N LEU A 78 -4.07 9.24 -9.63
CA LEU A 78 -3.14 8.72 -10.65
C LEU A 78 -3.15 9.59 -11.91
N VAL A 79 -3.25 10.92 -11.74
CA VAL A 79 -3.20 11.85 -12.87
C VAL A 79 -1.89 11.64 -13.62
N LEU A 80 -2.00 11.15 -14.86
CA LEU A 80 -0.85 11.01 -15.73
C LEU A 80 -0.34 12.42 -16.06
N PRO A 81 0.95 12.72 -15.85
CA PRO A 81 1.49 13.99 -16.28
C PRO A 81 1.29 14.12 -17.80
N PRO A 82 0.99 15.32 -18.31
CA PRO A 82 0.94 15.54 -19.75
C PRO A 82 2.27 15.07 -20.35
N VAL A 83 2.18 14.31 -21.44
CA VAL A 83 3.36 13.86 -22.18
C VAL A 83 4.03 15.11 -22.74
N GLU A 84 5.09 15.59 -22.07
CA GLU A 84 6.02 16.51 -22.70
C GLU A 84 6.70 15.73 -23.83
N GLU A 85 6.23 15.95 -25.06
CA GLU A 85 6.90 15.57 -26.28
C GLU A 85 8.19 16.41 -26.37
N CYS A 86 9.25 15.92 -25.74
CA CYS A 86 10.55 16.56 -25.80
C CYS A 86 11.27 16.12 -27.09
N ARG A 87 11.54 17.11 -27.95
CA ARG A 87 12.51 17.08 -29.04
C ARG A 87 13.89 16.63 -28.57
#